data_AF-A0A955CT96-F1
#
_entry.id   AF-A0A955CT96-F1
#
_cell.length_a   1.000
_cell.length_b   1.000
_cell.length_c   1.000
_cell.angle_alpha   90.00
_cell.angle_beta   90.00
_cell.angle_gamma   90.00
#
_symmetry.space_group_name_H-M   'P 1'
#
loop_
_entity.id
_entity.type
_entity.pdbx_description
1 polymer ?
#
loop_
_entity_poly.entity_id
_entity_poly.type
_entity_poly.pdbx_seq_one_letter_code
_entity_poly.pdbx_strand_id
1 'polypeptide(L)'
;MPQRLVKAYRKHRIININFNLVASGLLAIAIAKLPVEWISPWVQSLFSGTSKSIQEAAVTVTAAVIDGLVDVALYYTLHWLANHAGRAKPPRAMPMPDPNRPRGKRHRGSFFRDATGVQLQRLALSPVYYGVSMLLMFVLRKTEVLSVGWAFVVGFTAGILATRVIHTIWGLRTGLFEPDHHHDDAHETKPT
;
A
#
# COMPACT_ATOMS: atom_id res chain seq x y z
N MET A 1 3.84 31.68 11.83
CA MET A 1 4.00 31.23 10.42
C MET A 1 2.65 31.27 9.71
N PRO A 2 2.55 31.68 8.43
CA PRO A 2 1.26 31.81 7.76
C PRO A 2 0.57 30.44 7.65
N GLN A 3 -0.61 30.29 8.24
CA GLN A 3 -1.41 29.04 8.22
C GLN A 3 -1.63 28.47 6.81
N ARG A 4 -1.52 29.32 5.77
CA ARG A 4 -1.63 28.94 4.36
C ARG A 4 -0.47 28.03 3.88
N LEU A 5 0.76 28.24 4.36
CA LEU A 5 1.92 27.43 3.99
C LEU A 5 1.87 26.04 4.64
N VAL A 6 1.40 25.95 5.88
CA VAL A 6 1.21 24.68 6.59
C VAL A 6 0.12 23.82 5.92
N LYS A 7 -0.98 24.44 5.46
CA LYS A 7 -2.03 23.76 4.68
C LYS A 7 -1.50 23.25 3.33
N ALA A 8 -0.71 24.03 2.61
CA ALA A 8 -0.09 23.58 1.36
C ALA A 8 0.87 22.40 1.60
N TYR A 9 1.73 22.49 2.61
CA TYR A 9 2.69 21.43 2.93
C TYR A 9 2.01 20.10 3.30
N ARG A 10 0.92 20.12 4.08
CA ARG A 10 0.15 18.90 4.40
C ARG A 10 -0.51 18.29 3.18
N LYS A 11 -1.04 19.11 2.27
CA LYS A 11 -1.60 18.64 1.00
C LYS A 11 -0.56 17.85 0.20
N HIS A 12 0.70 18.29 0.17
CA HIS A 12 1.77 17.59 -0.53
C HIS A 12 2.19 16.27 0.16
N ARG A 13 2.17 16.19 1.49
CA ARG A 13 2.51 14.96 2.21
C ARG A 13 1.55 13.81 1.89
N ILE A 14 0.24 14.08 1.88
CA ILE A 14 -0.79 13.07 1.56
C ILE A 14 -0.61 12.57 0.11
N ILE A 15 -0.40 13.50 -0.82
CA ILE A 15 -0.18 13.18 -2.23
C ILE A 15 1.07 12.30 -2.40
N ASN A 16 2.18 12.63 -1.72
CA ASN A 16 3.42 11.86 -1.84
C ASN A 16 3.25 10.43 -1.28
N ILE A 17 2.59 10.27 -0.12
CA ILE A 17 2.31 8.96 0.46
C ILE A 17 1.44 8.12 -0.49
N ASN A 18 0.34 8.69 -0.99
CA ASN A 18 -0.56 7.99 -1.91
C ASN A 18 0.14 7.63 -3.22
N PHE A 19 0.94 8.53 -3.79
CA PHE A 19 1.66 8.29 -5.04
C PHE A 19 2.67 7.16 -4.91
N ASN A 20 3.54 7.21 -3.89
CA ASN A 20 4.53 6.16 -3.66
C ASN A 20 3.86 4.79 -3.48
N LEU A 21 2.72 4.78 -2.80
CA LEU A 21 1.98 3.58 -2.49
C LEU A 21 1.24 3.00 -3.69
N VAL A 22 0.70 3.85 -4.57
CA VAL A 22 0.15 3.45 -5.88
C VAL A 22 1.27 2.93 -6.78
N ALA A 23 2.40 3.64 -6.86
CA ALA A 23 3.54 3.23 -7.67
C ALA A 23 4.08 1.85 -7.23
N SER A 24 4.23 1.63 -5.92
CA SER A 24 4.65 0.32 -5.40
C SER A 24 3.65 -0.79 -5.70
N GLY A 25 2.34 -0.49 -5.65
CA GLY A 25 1.30 -1.47 -5.96
C GLY A 25 1.25 -1.81 -7.45
N LEU A 26 1.43 -0.82 -8.33
CA LEU A 26 1.53 -1.05 -9.77
C LEU A 26 2.78 -1.87 -10.12
N LEU A 27 3.90 -1.62 -9.43
CA LEU A 27 5.11 -2.42 -9.58
C LEU A 27 4.88 -3.86 -9.13
N ALA A 28 4.19 -4.08 -8.01
CA ALA A 28 3.82 -5.40 -7.53
C ALA A 28 2.96 -6.16 -8.55
N ILE A 29 1.94 -5.50 -9.12
CA ILE A 29 1.09 -6.05 -10.18
C ILE A 29 1.92 -6.43 -11.41
N ALA A 30 2.84 -5.56 -11.84
CA ALA A 30 3.69 -5.83 -13.00
C ALA A 30 4.56 -7.09 -12.78
N ILE A 31 5.09 -7.26 -11.58
CA ILE A 31 5.87 -8.45 -11.19
C ILE A 31 4.97 -9.69 -11.08
N ALA A 32 3.80 -9.56 -10.45
CA ALA A 32 2.85 -10.65 -10.22
C ALA A 32 2.18 -11.15 -11.52
N LYS A 33 2.11 -10.33 -12.56
CA LYS A 33 1.56 -10.72 -13.87
C LYS A 33 2.23 -11.98 -14.43
N LEU A 34 3.56 -12.08 -14.34
CA LEU A 34 4.34 -13.18 -14.91
C LEU A 34 3.98 -14.55 -14.30
N PRO A 35 4.03 -14.74 -12.96
CA PRO A 35 3.63 -16.01 -12.36
C PRO A 35 2.14 -16.32 -12.58
N VAL A 36 1.26 -15.29 -12.63
CA VAL A 36 -0.16 -15.50 -12.93
C VAL A 36 -0.36 -16.06 -14.34
N GLU A 37 0.27 -15.47 -15.36
CA GLU A 37 0.17 -15.98 -16.73
C GLU A 37 0.75 -17.39 -16.85
N TRP A 38 1.83 -17.69 -16.14
CA TRP A 38 2.48 -19.01 -16.19
C TRP A 38 1.66 -20.11 -15.50
N ILE A 39 1.05 -19.81 -14.35
CA ILE A 39 0.29 -20.77 -13.55
C ILE A 39 -1.15 -20.97 -14.08
N SER A 40 -1.70 -19.99 -14.78
CA SER A 40 -3.09 -20.03 -15.25
C SER A 40 -3.46 -21.25 -16.09
N PRO A 41 -2.68 -21.70 -17.09
CA PRO A 41 -2.99 -22.90 -17.87
C PRO A 41 -2.98 -24.17 -17.01
N TRP A 42 -2.05 -24.26 -16.06
CA TRP A 42 -1.98 -25.38 -15.12
C TRP A 42 -3.23 -25.44 -14.24
N VAL A 43 -3.64 -24.30 -13.67
CA VAL A 43 -4.89 -24.22 -12.88
C VAL A 43 -6.10 -24.62 -13.74
N GLN A 44 -6.20 -24.13 -14.97
CA GLN A 44 -7.30 -24.51 -15.86
C GLN A 44 -7.32 -26.02 -16.14
N SER A 45 -6.15 -26.64 -16.33
CA SER A 45 -6.04 -28.08 -16.54
C SER A 45 -6.54 -28.90 -15.35
N LEU A 46 -6.26 -28.46 -14.12
CA LEU A 46 -6.73 -29.10 -12.89
C LEU A 46 -8.26 -29.09 -12.76
N PHE A 47 -8.91 -28.06 -13.31
CA PHE A 47 -10.36 -27.88 -13.23
C PHE A 47 -11.07 -28.20 -14.57
N SER A 48 -10.40 -28.87 -15.50
CA SER A 48 -10.89 -29.11 -16.87
C SER A 48 -12.23 -29.85 -16.96
N GLY A 49 -12.57 -30.67 -15.97
CA GLY A 49 -13.87 -31.36 -15.87
C GLY A 49 -15.02 -30.55 -15.25
N THR A 50 -14.78 -29.29 -14.89
CA THR A 50 -15.79 -28.40 -14.27
C THR A 50 -16.33 -27.37 -15.26
N SER A 51 -17.39 -26.65 -14.87
CA SER A 51 -17.95 -25.59 -15.71
C SER A 51 -16.93 -24.47 -15.96
N LYS A 52 -17.02 -23.82 -17.13
CA LYS A 52 -16.14 -22.69 -17.50
C LYS A 52 -16.09 -21.60 -16.43
N SER A 53 -17.23 -21.29 -15.80
CA SER A 53 -17.30 -20.33 -14.68
C SER A 53 -16.46 -20.73 -13.47
N ILE A 54 -16.40 -22.02 -13.12
CA ILE A 54 -15.60 -22.52 -12.00
C ILE A 54 -14.12 -22.43 -12.34
N GLN A 55 -13.72 -22.80 -13.57
CA GLN A 55 -12.34 -22.65 -14.04
C GLN A 55 -11.89 -21.18 -14.03
N GLU A 56 -12.74 -20.27 -14.48
CA GLU A 56 -12.47 -18.83 -14.46
C GLU A 56 -12.34 -18.28 -13.04
N ALA A 57 -13.23 -18.69 -12.14
CA ALA A 57 -13.17 -18.34 -10.73
C ALA A 57 -11.89 -18.88 -10.07
N ALA A 58 -11.51 -20.13 -10.33
CA ALA A 58 -10.31 -20.76 -9.78
C ALA A 58 -9.03 -20.01 -10.16
N VAL A 59 -8.88 -19.64 -11.44
CA VAL A 59 -7.76 -18.82 -11.92
C VAL A 59 -7.78 -17.43 -11.27
N THR A 60 -8.95 -16.81 -11.12
CA THR A 60 -9.08 -15.48 -10.49
C THR A 60 -8.68 -15.51 -9.02
N VAL A 61 -9.13 -16.52 -8.27
CA VAL A 61 -8.73 -16.76 -6.87
C VAL A 61 -7.22 -17.01 -6.79
N THR A 62 -6.68 -17.85 -7.68
CA THR A 62 -5.25 -18.15 -7.71
C THR A 62 -4.42 -16.89 -7.96
N ALA A 63 -4.87 -16.04 -8.90
CA ALA A 63 -4.21 -14.77 -9.18
C ALA A 63 -4.21 -13.84 -7.96
N ALA A 64 -5.32 -13.76 -7.22
CA ALA A 64 -5.40 -13.00 -5.97
C ALA A 64 -4.45 -13.52 -4.89
N VAL A 65 -4.30 -14.84 -4.76
CA VAL A 65 -3.35 -15.45 -3.83
C VAL A 65 -1.91 -15.12 -4.22
N ILE A 66 -1.57 -15.28 -5.50
CA ILE A 66 -0.22 -14.97 -6.01
C ILE A 66 0.11 -13.48 -5.76
N ASP A 67 -0.79 -12.57 -6.09
CA ASP A 67 -0.62 -11.14 -5.85
C ASP A 67 -0.38 -10.82 -4.37
N GLY A 68 -1.20 -11.39 -3.48
CA GLY A 68 -1.02 -11.21 -2.04
C GLY A 68 0.33 -11.69 -1.52
N LEU A 69 0.79 -12.85 -2.00
CA LEU A 69 2.12 -13.36 -1.66
C LEU A 69 3.23 -12.45 -2.20
N VAL A 70 3.09 -11.95 -3.42
CA VAL A 70 4.05 -11.04 -4.05
C VAL A 70 4.08 -9.68 -3.34
N ASP A 71 2.95 -9.08 -2.95
CA ASP A 71 2.92 -7.81 -2.20
C ASP A 71 3.59 -7.97 -0.84
N VAL A 72 3.29 -9.05 -0.11
CA VAL A 72 3.94 -9.34 1.18
C VAL A 72 5.44 -9.51 1.00
N ALA A 73 5.87 -10.33 0.03
CA ALA A 73 7.28 -10.56 -0.25
C ALA A 73 8.03 -9.29 -0.66
N LEU A 74 7.45 -8.49 -1.56
CA LEU A 74 8.01 -7.21 -2.00
C LEU A 74 8.09 -6.21 -0.86
N TYR A 75 7.06 -6.10 -0.04
CA TYR A 75 7.06 -5.21 1.13
C TYR A 75 8.20 -5.58 2.09
N TYR A 76 8.32 -6.85 2.47
CA TYR A 76 9.39 -7.30 3.36
C TYR A 76 10.78 -7.10 2.73
N THR A 77 10.92 -7.38 1.44
CA THR A 77 12.19 -7.22 0.70
C THR A 77 12.61 -5.76 0.62
N LEU A 78 11.71 -4.86 0.21
CA LEU A 78 11.99 -3.42 0.14
C LEU A 78 12.28 -2.84 1.52
N HIS A 79 11.55 -3.27 2.55
CA HIS A 79 11.78 -2.81 3.91
C HIS A 79 13.11 -3.31 4.48
N TRP A 80 13.46 -4.58 4.22
CA TRP A 80 14.76 -5.17 4.57
C TRP A 80 15.89 -4.44 3.85
N LEU A 81 15.73 -4.19 2.55
CA LEU A 81 16.71 -3.47 1.73
C LEU A 81 16.88 -2.04 2.23
N ALA A 82 15.81 -1.32 2.54
CA ALA A 82 15.90 0.03 3.10
C ALA A 82 16.66 0.05 4.44
N ASN A 83 16.42 -0.94 5.31
CA ASN A 83 17.10 -1.04 6.61
C ASN A 83 18.58 -1.46 6.49
N HIS A 84 18.93 -2.29 5.51
CA HIS A 84 20.30 -2.73 5.28
C HIS A 84 21.12 -1.76 4.42
N ALA A 85 20.50 -1.19 3.38
CA ALA A 85 21.09 -0.14 2.54
C ALA A 85 21.31 1.16 3.32
N GLY A 86 20.52 1.41 4.38
CA GLY A 86 20.70 2.51 5.33
C GLY A 86 21.96 2.44 6.21
N ARG A 87 22.82 1.42 6.07
CA ARG A 87 24.21 1.48 6.55
C ARG A 87 25.10 2.38 5.70
N ALA A 88 24.64 2.77 4.50
CA ALA A 88 25.23 3.87 3.75
C ALA A 88 24.81 5.20 4.43
N LYS A 89 25.83 5.94 4.87
CA LYS A 89 25.79 7.20 5.64
C LYS A 89 24.53 8.05 5.36
N PRO A 90 23.83 8.58 6.39
CA PRO A 90 22.70 9.48 6.18
C PRO A 90 23.13 10.65 5.28
N PRO A 91 22.30 11.07 4.31
CA PRO A 91 22.59 12.23 3.49
C PRO A 91 22.85 13.44 4.41
N ARG A 92 24.04 14.01 4.28
CA ARG A 92 24.69 14.95 5.20
C ARG A 92 24.04 16.35 5.22
N ALA A 93 22.77 16.50 4.86
CA ALA A 93 22.13 17.80 4.65
C ALA A 93 20.65 17.84 5.08
N MET A 94 20.26 17.17 6.17
CA MET A 94 19.08 17.61 6.90
C MET A 94 19.49 18.74 7.87
N PRO A 95 18.71 19.83 7.97
CA PRO A 95 18.93 20.88 8.96
C PRO A 95 19.08 20.25 10.35
N MET A 96 20.12 20.65 11.09
CA MET A 96 20.37 20.20 12.46
C MET A 96 19.06 20.21 13.25
N PRO A 97 18.62 19.07 13.81
CA PRO A 97 17.50 19.06 14.74
C PRO A 97 17.85 20.00 15.90
N ASP A 98 16.93 20.90 16.22
CA ASP A 98 17.00 21.80 17.37
C ASP A 98 17.61 21.09 18.60
N PRO A 99 18.75 21.55 19.12
CA PRO A 99 19.45 20.90 20.24
C PRO A 99 18.61 20.86 21.53
N ASN A 100 17.58 21.71 21.64
CA ASN A 100 16.72 21.79 22.81
C ASN A 100 15.46 20.92 22.70
N ARG A 101 15.19 20.28 21.55
CA ARG A 101 14.11 19.28 21.51
C ARG A 101 14.58 18.04 22.24
N PRO A 102 13.90 17.61 23.33
CA PRO A 102 14.19 16.32 23.94
C PRO A 102 14.06 15.29 22.82
N ARG A 103 15.18 14.64 22.49
CA ARG A 103 15.20 13.51 21.56
C ARG A 103 14.37 12.43 22.22
N GLY A 104 13.05 12.48 22.02
CA GLY A 104 12.14 11.41 22.39
C GLY A 104 12.79 10.16 21.86
N LYS A 105 13.21 9.29 22.78
CA LYS A 105 13.95 8.07 22.46
C LYS A 105 13.14 7.41 21.36
N ARG A 106 13.60 7.49 20.10
CA ARG A 106 13.03 6.71 19.01
C ARG A 106 13.36 5.30 19.43
N HIS A 107 12.44 4.69 20.16
CA HIS A 107 12.54 3.31 20.56
C HIS A 107 12.86 2.59 19.25
N ARG A 108 14.03 1.95 19.20
CA ARG A 108 14.31 0.91 18.21
C ARG A 108 13.31 -0.21 18.53
N GLY A 109 12.04 0.03 18.25
CA GLY A 109 11.04 -1.01 18.19
C GLY A 109 11.56 -2.05 17.22
N SER A 110 11.32 -3.31 17.56
CA SER A 110 11.56 -4.43 16.65
C SER A 110 11.09 -4.02 15.25
N PHE A 111 12.00 -4.05 14.26
CA PHE A 111 11.74 -3.79 12.84
C PHE A 111 10.45 -4.47 12.36
N PHE A 112 10.24 -5.70 12.82
CA PHE A 112 9.05 -6.48 12.53
C PHE A 112 7.78 -5.87 13.11
N ARG A 113 7.83 -5.24 14.29
CA ARG A 113 6.65 -4.65 14.93
C ARG A 113 6.08 -3.48 14.11
N ASP A 114 6.93 -2.59 13.61
CA ASP A 114 6.48 -1.47 12.77
C ASP A 114 5.99 -1.96 11.40
N ALA A 115 6.72 -2.88 10.78
CA ALA A 115 6.36 -3.50 9.51
C ALA A 115 4.99 -4.21 9.58
N THR A 116 4.80 -5.05 10.60
CA THR A 116 3.56 -5.80 10.82
C THR A 116 2.39 -4.87 11.13
N GLY A 117 2.62 -3.77 11.85
CA GLY A 117 1.57 -2.77 12.12
C GLY A 117 1.00 -2.16 10.84
N VAL A 118 1.87 -1.78 9.90
CA VAL A 118 1.44 -1.25 8.59
C VAL A 118 0.77 -2.33 7.74
N GLN A 119 1.26 -3.58 7.79
CA GLN A 119 0.63 -4.69 7.09
C GLN A 119 -0.78 -5.00 7.64
N LEU A 120 -1.00 -4.93 8.95
CA LEU A 120 -2.33 -5.13 9.54
C LEU A 120 -3.32 -4.08 9.06
N GLN A 121 -2.89 -2.82 8.93
CA GLN A 121 -3.73 -1.76 8.34
C GLN A 121 -4.07 -2.05 6.87
N ARG A 122 -3.11 -2.57 6.09
CA ARG A 122 -3.37 -3.01 4.71
C ARG A 122 -4.30 -4.22 4.66
N LEU A 123 -4.13 -5.18 5.58
CA LEU A 123 -4.93 -6.38 5.66
C LEU A 123 -6.40 -6.05 5.94
N ALA A 124 -6.67 -5.04 6.78
CA ALA A 124 -8.02 -4.56 7.03
C ALA A 124 -8.73 -4.02 5.77
N LEU A 125 -7.98 -3.46 4.81
CA LEU A 125 -8.50 -2.99 3.52
C LEU A 125 -8.52 -4.10 2.45
N SER A 126 -7.89 -5.25 2.71
CA SER A 126 -7.73 -6.32 1.74
C SER A 126 -9.05 -6.95 1.24
N PRO A 127 -10.13 -7.09 2.05
CA PRO A 127 -11.39 -7.63 1.55
C PRO A 127 -12.00 -6.75 0.45
N VAL A 128 -11.93 -5.42 0.62
CA VAL A 128 -12.40 -4.47 -0.38
C VAL A 128 -11.51 -4.51 -1.63
N TYR A 129 -10.20 -4.56 -1.42
CA TYR A 129 -9.23 -4.67 -2.50
C TYR A 129 -9.47 -5.90 -3.38
N TYR A 130 -9.49 -7.09 -2.79
CA TYR A 130 -9.68 -8.34 -3.54
C TYR A 130 -11.10 -8.46 -4.07
N GLY A 131 -12.11 -7.97 -3.35
CA GLY A 131 -13.48 -7.93 -3.84
C GLY A 131 -13.62 -7.17 -5.16
N VAL A 132 -13.10 -5.94 -5.22
CA VAL A 132 -13.12 -5.12 -6.45
C VAL A 132 -12.25 -5.74 -7.53
N SER A 133 -11.03 -6.17 -7.19
CA SER A 133 -10.06 -6.69 -8.15
C SER A 133 -10.51 -7.99 -8.81
N MET A 134 -10.97 -8.95 -8.00
CA MET A 134 -11.46 -10.24 -8.48
C MET A 134 -12.75 -10.10 -9.28
N LEU A 135 -13.68 -9.24 -8.83
CA LEU A 135 -14.91 -8.98 -9.58
C LEU A 135 -14.61 -8.42 -10.97
N LEU A 136 -13.75 -7.39 -11.04
CA LEU A 136 -13.42 -6.77 -12.32
C LEU A 136 -12.65 -7.73 -13.23
N MET A 137 -11.67 -8.47 -12.69
CA MET A 137 -10.95 -9.50 -13.45
C MET A 137 -11.90 -10.58 -13.99
N PHE A 138 -12.85 -11.05 -13.17
CA PHE A 138 -13.83 -12.05 -13.57
C PHE A 138 -14.74 -11.53 -14.69
N VAL A 139 -15.24 -10.29 -14.59
CA VAL A 139 -16.05 -9.66 -15.64
C VAL A 139 -15.25 -9.47 -16.94
N LEU A 140 -14.00 -9.00 -16.85
CA LEU A 140 -13.14 -8.78 -18.01
C LEU A 140 -12.77 -10.08 -18.73
N ARG A 141 -12.69 -11.20 -18.02
CA ARG A 141 -12.42 -12.50 -18.65
C ARG A 141 -13.62 -13.05 -19.42
N LYS A 142 -14.84 -12.73 -18.99
CA LYS A 142 -16.05 -13.12 -19.71
C LYS A 142 -16.21 -12.46 -21.07
N THR A 143 -15.56 -11.32 -21.31
CA THR A 143 -15.64 -10.65 -22.62
C THR A 143 -14.71 -11.27 -23.65
N GLU A 144 -13.79 -12.16 -23.27
CA GLU A 144 -12.78 -12.82 -24.12
C GLU A 144 -11.84 -11.85 -24.88
N VAL A 145 -11.98 -10.54 -24.69
CA VAL A 145 -11.17 -9.51 -25.36
C VAL A 145 -9.75 -9.42 -24.78
N LEU A 146 -9.60 -9.68 -23.48
CA LEU A 146 -8.33 -9.51 -22.77
C LEU A 146 -7.74 -10.86 -22.36
N SER A 147 -6.43 -11.01 -22.58
CA SER A 147 -5.66 -12.10 -21.99
C SER A 147 -5.76 -12.10 -20.45
N VAL A 148 -5.55 -13.26 -19.83
CA VAL A 148 -5.64 -13.42 -18.37
C VAL A 148 -4.75 -12.43 -17.62
N GLY A 149 -3.51 -12.22 -18.08
CA GLY A 149 -2.60 -11.27 -17.43
C GLY A 149 -3.04 -9.82 -17.56
N TRP A 150 -3.59 -9.41 -18.70
CA TRP A 150 -4.14 -8.04 -18.85
C TRP A 150 -5.43 -7.84 -18.05
N ALA A 151 -6.31 -8.83 -17.99
CA ALA A 151 -7.50 -8.79 -17.13
C ALA A 151 -7.10 -8.67 -15.64
N PHE A 152 -6.06 -9.39 -15.22
CA PHE A 152 -5.44 -9.26 -13.90
C PHE A 152 -4.92 -7.83 -13.67
N VAL A 153 -4.08 -7.30 -14.56
CA VAL A 153 -3.50 -5.95 -14.42
C VAL A 153 -4.59 -4.88 -14.27
N VAL A 154 -5.61 -4.90 -15.14
CA VAL A 154 -6.71 -3.92 -15.09
C VAL A 154 -7.55 -4.09 -13.83
N GLY A 155 -7.92 -5.33 -13.48
CA GLY A 155 -8.67 -5.66 -12.29
C GLY A 155 -8.01 -5.17 -11.01
N PHE A 156 -6.75 -5.55 -10.81
CA PHE A 156 -5.98 -5.25 -9.60
C PHE A 156 -5.60 -3.78 -9.52
N THR A 157 -5.35 -3.12 -10.65
CA THR A 157 -5.16 -1.66 -10.69
C THR A 157 -6.41 -0.92 -10.21
N ALA A 158 -7.60 -1.32 -10.68
CA ALA A 158 -8.85 -0.73 -10.23
C ALA A 158 -9.07 -0.94 -8.72
N GLY A 159 -8.74 -2.12 -8.19
CA GLY A 159 -8.77 -2.39 -6.75
C GLY A 159 -7.85 -1.48 -5.94
N ILE A 160 -6.62 -1.25 -6.42
CA ILE A 160 -5.68 -0.31 -5.77
C ILE A 160 -6.33 1.08 -5.71
N LEU A 161 -6.84 1.59 -6.83
CA LEU A 161 -7.43 2.92 -6.88
C LEU A 161 -8.67 3.03 -5.97
N ALA A 162 -9.55 2.03 -5.98
CA ALA A 162 -10.75 2.00 -5.15
C ALA A 162 -10.39 2.05 -3.66
N THR A 163 -9.47 1.19 -3.21
CA THR A 163 -9.04 1.20 -1.80
C THR A 163 -8.34 2.48 -1.38
N ARG A 164 -7.58 3.12 -2.29
CA ARG A 164 -6.94 4.42 -2.03
C ARG A 164 -7.94 5.55 -1.88
N VAL A 165 -8.97 5.57 -2.73
CA VAL A 165 -10.06 6.55 -2.64
C VAL A 165 -10.78 6.38 -1.30
N ILE A 166 -11.16 5.15 -0.93
CA ILE A 166 -11.84 4.86 0.33
C ILE A 166 -10.98 5.24 1.53
N HIS A 167 -9.71 4.83 1.53
CA HIS A 167 -8.77 5.15 2.62
C HIS A 167 -8.56 6.66 2.77
N THR A 168 -8.46 7.39 1.66
CA THR A 168 -8.29 8.85 1.68
C THR A 168 -9.55 9.54 2.22
N ILE A 169 -10.75 9.13 1.77
CA ILE A 169 -12.02 9.67 2.28
C ILE A 169 -12.17 9.39 3.77
N TRP A 170 -11.86 8.17 4.21
CA TRP A 170 -11.94 7.79 5.61
C TRP A 170 -10.97 8.60 6.47
N GLY A 171 -9.70 8.73 6.06
CA GLY A 171 -8.72 9.52 6.79
C GLY A 171 -9.03 11.02 6.84
N LEU A 172 -9.69 11.56 5.81
CA LEU A 172 -10.18 12.94 5.83
C LEU A 172 -11.36 13.12 6.79
N ARG A 173 -12.22 12.11 6.94
CA ARG A 173 -13.39 12.16 7.85
C ARG A 173 -13.02 11.97 9.31
N THR A 174 -12.03 11.13 9.62
CA THR A 174 -11.65 10.82 11.00
C THR A 174 -10.65 11.81 11.60
N GLY A 175 -10.21 12.82 10.85
CA GLY A 175 -9.14 13.71 11.31
C GLY A 175 -7.80 12.99 11.45
N LEU A 176 -7.60 11.82 10.82
CA LEU A 176 -6.32 11.09 10.86
C LEU A 176 -5.16 11.92 10.29
N PHE A 177 -5.48 12.90 9.44
CA PHE A 177 -4.52 13.85 8.87
C PHE A 177 -4.50 15.20 9.60
N GLU A 178 -5.27 15.33 10.68
CA GLU A 178 -5.23 16.50 11.53
C GLU A 178 -3.88 16.50 12.26
N PRO A 179 -3.14 17.61 12.23
CA PRO A 179 -1.86 17.71 12.93
C PRO A 179 -2.12 17.57 14.42
N ASP A 180 -1.25 16.87 15.13
CA ASP A 180 -1.23 17.00 16.59
C ASP A 180 -0.91 18.46 16.93
N HIS A 181 -1.93 19.21 17.34
CA HIS A 181 -1.80 20.58 17.86
C HIS A 181 -1.22 20.61 19.28
N HIS A 182 -0.88 19.44 19.84
CA HIS A 182 -0.49 19.25 21.25
C HIS A 182 0.89 19.77 21.67
N HIS A 183 1.56 20.64 20.89
CA HIS A 183 2.90 21.11 21.26
C HIS A 183 3.07 22.63 21.42
N ASP A 184 2.02 23.44 21.23
CA ASP A 184 2.18 24.90 21.32
C ASP A 184 1.77 25.49 22.70
N ASP A 185 1.13 24.73 23.60
CA ASP A 185 0.62 25.27 24.87
C ASP A 185 1.60 25.16 26.06
N ALA A 186 2.78 24.58 25.89
CA ALA A 186 3.71 24.31 27.00
C ALA A 186 4.64 25.49 27.39
N HIS A 187 4.52 26.66 26.75
CA HIS A 187 5.43 27.79 26.99
C HIS A 187 4.77 29.04 27.60
N GLU A 188 3.49 29.01 27.95
CA GLU A 188 2.78 30.18 28.46
C GLU A 188 2.42 30.08 29.95
N THR A 189 3.38 29.73 30.82
CA THR A 189 3.29 30.11 32.24
C THR A 189 4.68 30.35 32.84
N LYS A 190 5.01 31.63 33.05
CA LYS A 190 5.55 32.17 34.30
C LYS A 190 5.60 33.70 34.22
N PRO A 191 4.54 34.40 34.63
CA PRO A 191 4.69 35.78 35.07
C PRO A 191 5.54 35.78 36.36
N THR A 192 6.61 36.58 36.31
CA THR A 192 7.52 36.93 37.41
C THR A 192 6.83 37.69 38.53
#